data_AF-A0A849D3R5-F1
#
_entry.id   AF-A0A849D3R5-F1
#
_cell.length_a   1.000
_cell.length_b   1.000
_cell.length_c   1.000
_cell.angle_alpha   90.00
_cell.angle_beta   90.00
_cell.angle_gamma   90.00
#
_symmetry.space_group_name_H-M   'P 1'
#
loop_
_entity.id
_entity.type
_entity.pdbx_description
1 polymer ?
#
loop_
_entity_poly.entity_id
_entity_poly.type
_entity_poly.pdbx_seq_one_letter_code
_entity_poly.pdbx_strand_id
1 'polypeptide(L)' 'NINYIQEVVPWFNGKLKLILNNGAEIEISRRQSYIFKDKLSF' A
#
# COMPACT_ATOMS: atom_id res chain seq x y z
N ASN A 1 5.20 10.81 0.23
CA ASN A 1 6.56 10.52 0.73
C ASN A 1 6.55 9.09 1.24
N ILE A 2 7.25 8.15 0.57
CA ILE A 2 7.19 6.70 0.86
C ILE A 2 7.91 6.30 2.16
N ASN A 3 8.74 7.19 2.71
CA ASN A 3 9.50 6.95 3.94
C ASN A 3 8.60 6.86 5.20
N TYR A 4 7.32 7.17 5.07
CA TYR A 4 6.35 7.09 6.17
C TYR A 4 5.54 5.79 6.16
N ILE A 5 5.71 4.96 5.12
CA ILE A 5 5.02 3.68 5.01
C ILE A 5 5.79 2.68 5.87
N GLN A 6 5.10 2.16 6.88
CA GLN A 6 5.61 1.12 7.77
C GLN A 6 5.46 -0.25 7.12
N GLU A 7 4.28 -0.51 6.55
CA GLU A 7 3.96 -1.81 5.98
C GLU A 7 2.93 -1.69 4.86
N VAL A 8 3.01 -2.61 3.90
CA VAL A 8 2.08 -2.75 2.78
C VAL A 8 1.47 -4.13 2.87
N VAL A 9 0.18 -4.22 3.20
CA VAL A 9 -0.49 -5.51 3.36
C VAL A 9 -1.52 -5.76 2.25
N PRO A 10 -1.66 -7.01 1.78
CA PRO A 10 -2.77 -7.40 0.92
C PRO A 10 -4.09 -7.17 1.63
N TRP A 11 -5.04 -6.53 0.95
CA TRP A 11 -6.36 -6.24 1.49
C TRP A 11 -7.46 -6.85 0.61
N PHE A 12 -8.71 -6.74 1.06
CA PHE A 12 -9.86 -7.39 0.46
C PHE A 12 -10.00 -7.08 -1.04
N ASN A 13 -10.34 -8.11 -1.81
CA ASN A 13 -10.68 -8.02 -3.24
C ASN A 13 -9.56 -7.45 -4.14
N GLY A 14 -8.31 -7.75 -3.80
CA GLY A 14 -7.11 -7.41 -4.58
C GLY A 14 -6.59 -5.99 -4.39
N LYS A 15 -7.11 -5.26 -3.39
CA LYS A 15 -6.59 -3.96 -2.98
C LYS A 15 -5.39 -4.13 -2.05
N LEU A 16 -4.68 -3.03 -1.82
CA LEU A 16 -3.61 -2.95 -0.82
C LEU A 16 -4.01 -1.96 0.27
N LYS A 17 -3.50 -2.18 1.47
CA LYS A 17 -3.62 -1.25 2.58
C LYS A 17 -2.22 -0.88 3.06
N LEU A 18 -2.00 0.41 3.27
CA LEU A 18 -0.77 0.95 3.84
C LEU A 18 -0.99 1.18 5.32
N ILE A 19 -0.04 0.73 6.12
CA ILE A 19 0.10 1.11 7.52
C ILE A 19 1.24 2.11 7.54
N LEU A 20 0.95 3.32 8.04
CA LEU A 20 1.95 4.36 8.22
C LEU A 20 2.60 4.27 9.61
N ASN A 21 3.80 4.82 9.77
CA ASN A 21 4.56 4.80 11.02
C ASN A 21 3.85 5.46 12.22
N ASN A 22 2.81 6.27 11.96
CA ASN A 22 1.98 6.90 12.99
C ASN A 22 0.71 6.09 13.32
N GLY A 23 0.60 4.85 12.83
CA GLY A 23 -0.58 4.00 12.99
C GLY A 23 -1.74 4.36 12.07
N ALA A 24 -1.60 5.36 11.18
CA ALA A 24 -2.64 5.70 10.23
C ALA A 24 -2.73 4.63 9.13
N GLU A 25 -3.97 4.29 8.80
CA GLU A 25 -4.30 3.27 7.81
C GLU A 25 -4.83 3.92 6.54
N ILE A 26 -4.22 3.61 5.40
CA ILE A 26 -4.65 4.15 4.10
C ILE A 26 -4.96 3.01 3.15
N GLU A 27 -6.21 2.94 2.69
CA GLU A 27 -6.59 2.03 1.62
C GLU A 27 -6.14 2.54 0.25
N ILE A 28 -5.55 1.65 -0.55
CA ILE A 28 -5.17 1.92 -1.93
C ILE A 28 -6.29 1.45 -2.87
N SER A 29 -6.63 2.29 -3.84
CA SER A 29 -7.55 1.92 -4.93
C SER A 29 -6.96 0.81 -5.81
N ARG A 30 -7.81 -0.02 -6.41
CA ARG A 30 -7.37 -1.15 -7.26
C ARG A 30 -6.35 -0.77 -8.34
N ARG A 31 -6.57 0.34 -9.06
CA ARG A 31 -5.65 0.79 -10.13
C ARG A 31 -4.28 1.16 -9.56
N GLN A 32 -4.27 1.83 -8.42
CA GLN A 32 -3.04 2.26 -7.78
C GLN A 32 -2.30 1.09 -7.15
N SER A 33 -3.01 0.04 -6.69
CA SER A 33 -2.40 -1.21 -6.22
C SER A 33 -1.56 -1.91 -7.29
N TYR A 34 -1.97 -1.87 -8.56
CA TYR A 34 -1.18 -2.45 -9.66
C TYR A 34 0.14 -1.69 -9.88
N ILE A 35 0.09 -0.35 -9.94
CA ILE A 35 1.28 0.50 -10.07
C ILE A 35 2.21 0.31 -8.85
N PHE A 36 1.62 0.12 -7.67
CA PHE A 36 2.37 -0.06 -6.45
C PHE A 36 3.10 -1.41 -6.41
N LYS A 37 2.43 -2.49 -6.85
CA LYS A 37 3.06 -3.81 -7.02
C LYS A 37 4.19 -3.75 -8.05
N ASP A 38 3.96 -3.10 -9.19
CA ASP A 38 4.96 -2.94 -10.25
C ASP A 38 6.22 -2.21 -9.77
N LYS A 39 6.05 -1.16 -8.97
CA LYS A 39 7.17 -0.39 -8.38
C LYS A 39 7.88 -1.07 -7.20
N LEU A 40 7.26 -2.06 -6.57
CA LEU A 40 7.81 -2.80 -5.42
C LEU A 40 8.48 -4.12 -5.83
N SER A 41 8.12 -4.68 -6.98
CA SER A 41 8.83 -5.81 -7.57
C SER A 41 10.19 -5.31 -8.08
N PHE A 42 11.25 -5.55 -7.30
CA PHE A 42 12.64 -5.41 -7.74
C PHE A 42 12.99 -6.40 -8.84
#